data_AF-A0ABD1GGX2-F1
#
_entry.id   AF-A0ABD1GGX2-F1
#
_cell.length_a   1.000
_cell.length_b   1.000
_cell.length_c   1.000
_cell.angle_alpha   90.00
_cell.angle_beta   90.00
_cell.angle_gamma   90.00
#
_symmetry.space_group_name_H-M   'P 1'
#
loop_
_entity.id
_entity.type
_entity.pdbx_description
1 polymer ?
#
loop_
_entity_poly.entity_id
_entity_poly.type
_entity_poly.pdbx_seq_one_letter_code
_entity_poly.pdbx_strand_id
1 'polypeptide(L)'
;MSSLPDRNAGFDSNNPGRKRHSSWPEQLSGERFDQNEVLRHVILKLHLRSISHSGSTTPQSESEAESESLNSSPLSAAPDYSRALSDELLLNILSRISDRKQHLSNSLVCRTWCVISGRLIQSIKVLDWEFLESGRLSLRFPNLFDVNIVPASINFETNSAILLSCRLLDVYLNPDVLGNDGLFVRRDDILDSERIDSCVRMLAKRCRNLRRIVLMNASEEGLGCLANECELLQEMELHYCGDLSLKGVCKFRNLQILKLIGRIGGIYDSVVSDIGMTILAQGCGRLVKLELVGCEGSYDGIKAIGMCCQMLEELTLCNHRMEGGWLASLSYCSNLKTLSIQSCKYIDESPGPDEHLGPCPMLEELRLRWCHTRDKNGVRALFVVCRNMRVLEIEDCWGLDDSIFAAATIFRSTRSLSLEGCSLLTTEGLESVVLSWTQIDRLKVISCSNVKDSEITPELATLFSDLKELKWRPDSRSLLSASLTGTGVREKGGKSLSSK
;
A
#
# COMPACT_ATOMS: atom_id res chain seq x y z
N MET A 1 22.24 61.59 -34.93
CA MET A 1 22.65 60.85 -36.14
C MET A 1 21.74 59.62 -36.22
N SER A 2 20.54 59.79 -36.79
CA SER A 2 20.18 59.37 -38.17
C SER A 2 20.03 57.85 -38.27
N SER A 3 18.93 57.22 -38.68
CA SER A 3 17.64 57.63 -39.25
C SER A 3 16.88 56.32 -39.53
N LEU A 4 15.58 56.25 -39.21
CA LEU A 4 14.60 55.35 -39.86
C LEU A 4 14.52 55.69 -41.37
N PRO A 5 14.11 54.80 -42.30
CA PRO A 5 12.68 54.46 -42.42
C PRO A 5 12.28 53.08 -43.03
N ASP A 6 11.03 52.74 -42.72
CA ASP A 6 9.98 52.05 -43.50
C ASP A 6 10.29 51.32 -44.81
N ARG A 7 9.67 50.13 -44.97
CA ARG A 7 8.85 49.83 -46.16
C ARG A 7 7.86 48.67 -45.97
N ASN A 8 6.60 49.01 -46.22
CA ASN A 8 5.42 48.17 -46.46
C ASN A 8 5.59 47.18 -47.63
N ALA A 9 4.87 46.06 -47.57
CA ALA A 9 4.01 45.58 -48.67
C ALA A 9 2.96 44.57 -48.15
N GLY A 10 1.68 44.89 -48.33
CA GLY A 10 0.56 43.95 -48.24
C GLY A 10 0.23 43.32 -49.61
N PHE A 11 -0.96 42.70 -49.68
CA PHE A 11 -1.58 41.90 -50.76
C PHE A 11 -1.29 40.38 -50.69
N ASP A 12 -2.24 39.45 -50.88
CA ASP A 12 -3.70 39.44 -50.76
C ASP A 12 -4.16 37.96 -50.91
N SER A 13 -5.35 37.67 -50.39
CA SER A 13 -6.32 36.61 -50.76
C SER A 13 -5.87 35.30 -51.45
N ASN A 14 -6.21 34.15 -50.86
CA ASN A 14 -7.25 33.27 -51.45
C ASN A 14 -7.65 32.08 -50.55
N ASN A 15 -8.91 32.12 -50.14
CA ASN A 15 -9.70 30.97 -49.71
C ASN A 15 -10.30 30.33 -50.97
N PRO A 16 -10.42 28.99 -51.05
CA PRO A 16 -11.77 28.48 -51.29
C PRO A 16 -12.05 27.14 -50.58
N GLY A 17 -13.31 26.96 -50.15
CA GLY A 17 -13.86 25.60 -50.06
C GLY A 17 -14.91 25.31 -48.98
N ARG A 18 -16.04 26.02 -48.97
CA ARG A 18 -17.30 25.55 -48.34
C ARG A 18 -17.80 24.26 -49.00
N LYS A 19 -18.16 23.22 -48.22
CA LYS A 19 -19.29 22.29 -48.44
C LYS A 19 -19.78 21.78 -47.07
N ARG A 20 -20.88 22.31 -46.52
CA ARG A 20 -22.29 21.87 -46.61
C ARG A 20 -22.58 20.43 -46.15
N HIS A 21 -23.28 20.36 -45.01
CA HIS A 21 -24.31 19.41 -44.56
C HIS A 21 -24.34 18.00 -45.15
N SER A 22 -24.27 17.01 -44.26
CA SER A 22 -25.20 15.88 -44.31
C SER A 22 -25.62 15.51 -42.89
N SER A 23 -26.90 15.20 -42.77
CA SER A 23 -27.65 14.91 -41.57
C SER A 23 -28.38 13.58 -41.82
N TRP A 24 -28.48 12.74 -40.79
CA TRP A 24 -29.29 11.51 -40.63
C TRP A 24 -28.75 10.22 -41.29
N PRO A 25 -29.14 9.00 -40.84
CA PRO A 25 -30.15 8.66 -39.80
C PRO A 25 -29.72 7.63 -38.73
N GLU A 26 -30.52 7.59 -37.65
CA GLU A 26 -30.70 6.41 -36.79
C GLU A 26 -31.20 5.21 -37.61
N GLN A 27 -30.50 4.06 -37.52
CA GLN A 27 -31.02 2.68 -37.58
C GLN A 27 -29.87 1.72 -37.88
N LEU A 28 -29.47 0.90 -36.90
CA LEU A 28 -28.80 -0.38 -37.15
C LEU A 28 -29.38 -1.42 -36.20
N SER A 29 -30.45 -2.05 -36.66
CA SER A 29 -30.87 -3.37 -36.23
C SER A 29 -29.87 -4.42 -36.70
N GLY A 30 -29.34 -5.18 -35.75
CA GLY A 30 -29.03 -6.60 -35.87
C GLY A 30 -27.99 -7.04 -36.90
N GLU A 31 -26.76 -7.27 -36.43
CA GLU A 31 -25.95 -8.39 -36.92
C GLU A 31 -25.39 -9.18 -35.73
N ARG A 32 -25.59 -10.50 -35.79
CA ARG A 32 -25.22 -11.51 -34.80
C ARG A 32 -23.71 -11.54 -34.65
N PHE A 33 -23.20 -11.13 -33.49
CA PHE A 33 -21.89 -11.56 -33.01
C PHE A 33 -22.06 -12.88 -32.26
N ASP A 34 -21.33 -13.90 -32.71
CA ASP A 34 -21.33 -15.25 -32.16
C ASP A 34 -20.85 -15.22 -30.70
N GLN A 35 -21.75 -15.58 -29.76
CA GLN A 35 -21.57 -15.39 -28.32
C GLN A 35 -20.82 -16.56 -27.65
N ASN A 36 -20.45 -17.60 -28.40
CA ASN A 36 -19.86 -18.82 -27.83
C ASN A 36 -18.33 -18.82 -27.74
N GLU A 37 -17.61 -17.90 -28.39
CA GLU A 37 -16.14 -17.80 -28.27
C GLU A 37 -15.66 -16.88 -27.13
N VAL A 38 -16.53 -15.99 -26.61
CA VAL A 38 -16.13 -14.89 -25.69
C VAL A 38 -16.05 -15.32 -24.22
N LEU A 39 -16.41 -16.56 -23.89
CA LEU A 39 -16.40 -17.07 -22.51
C LEU A 39 -15.09 -17.73 -22.07
N ARG A 40 -14.06 -17.82 -22.94
CA ARG A 40 -12.80 -18.51 -22.62
C ARG A 40 -11.67 -17.64 -22.05
N HIS A 41 -11.84 -16.32 -21.91
CA HIS A 41 -10.74 -15.44 -21.48
C HIS A 41 -10.93 -14.68 -20.16
N VAL A 42 -11.82 -15.14 -19.27
CA VAL A 42 -11.94 -14.57 -17.91
C VAL A 42 -11.94 -15.64 -16.83
N ILE A 43 -10.98 -16.58 -16.83
CA ILE A 43 -10.59 -17.36 -15.62
C ILE A 43 -9.12 -17.79 -15.71
N LEU A 44 -8.23 -17.04 -15.06
CA LEU A 44 -6.90 -17.49 -14.58
C LEU A 44 -6.70 -16.76 -13.24
N LYS A 45 -6.55 -17.38 -12.07
CA LYS A 45 -5.88 -18.63 -11.68
C LYS A 45 -6.57 -19.27 -10.46
N LEU A 46 -6.53 -20.59 -10.37
CA LEU A 46 -5.81 -21.35 -9.32
C LEU A 46 -6.22 -22.84 -9.36
N HIS A 47 -5.40 -23.68 -9.99
CA HIS A 47 -5.17 -25.06 -9.56
C HIS A 47 -3.68 -25.35 -9.73
N LEU A 48 -2.89 -25.01 -8.71
CA LEU A 48 -1.65 -25.72 -8.41
C LEU A 48 -2.04 -26.97 -7.61
N ARG A 49 -1.90 -28.15 -8.21
CA ARG A 49 -1.73 -29.40 -7.47
C ARG A 49 -0.32 -29.93 -7.72
N SER A 50 0.25 -30.43 -6.63
CA SER A 50 1.58 -30.95 -6.46
C SER A 50 1.96 -32.09 -7.41
N ILE A 51 3.19 -32.00 -7.90
CA ILE A 51 4.21 -33.07 -8.04
C ILE A 51 3.73 -34.50 -7.79
N SER A 52 3.90 -35.37 -8.80
CA SER A 52 4.77 -36.56 -8.69
C SER A 52 4.91 -37.33 -10.02
N HIS A 53 6.18 -37.60 -10.40
CA HIS A 53 6.68 -38.64 -11.32
C HIS A 53 6.34 -38.51 -12.82
N SER A 54 7.16 -38.87 -13.81
CA SER A 54 8.61 -39.11 -14.03
C SER A 54 8.69 -39.71 -15.44
N GLY A 55 9.66 -39.31 -16.27
CA GLY A 55 10.02 -39.98 -17.54
C GLY A 55 9.10 -39.67 -18.72
N SER A 56 9.55 -38.90 -19.72
CA SER A 56 10.39 -39.34 -20.84
C SER A 56 9.57 -39.71 -22.09
N THR A 57 9.98 -39.11 -23.20
CA THR A 57 9.82 -39.50 -24.62
C THR A 57 8.44 -39.43 -25.28
N THR A 58 8.29 -38.39 -26.10
CA THR A 58 7.54 -38.30 -27.37
C THR A 58 7.99 -39.37 -28.40
N PRO A 59 7.36 -39.53 -29.61
CA PRO A 59 6.08 -39.00 -30.15
C PRO A 59 5.26 -40.00 -31.03
N GLN A 60 4.21 -39.46 -31.69
CA GLN A 60 3.54 -39.88 -32.95
C GLN A 60 2.39 -40.89 -32.90
N SER A 61 1.20 -40.48 -33.38
CA SER A 61 0.77 -40.77 -34.76
C SER A 61 -0.63 -40.21 -35.05
N GLU A 62 -0.79 -39.82 -36.31
CA GLU A 62 -1.97 -39.26 -36.97
C GLU A 62 -3.13 -40.25 -37.04
N SER A 63 -4.37 -39.73 -37.02
CA SER A 63 -5.35 -40.01 -38.08
C SER A 63 -6.65 -39.23 -37.82
N GLU A 64 -6.97 -38.38 -38.79
CA GLU A 64 -8.32 -37.90 -39.04
C GLU A 64 -9.21 -39.08 -39.47
N ALA A 65 -10.46 -39.12 -39.01
CA ALA A 65 -11.58 -39.57 -39.83
C ALA A 65 -12.92 -39.17 -39.18
N GLU A 66 -13.65 -38.38 -39.97
CA GLU A 66 -15.09 -38.51 -40.21
C GLU A 66 -16.10 -37.90 -39.24
N SER A 67 -16.65 -36.80 -39.74
CA SER A 67 -17.96 -36.23 -39.49
C SER A 67 -19.09 -37.26 -39.52
N GLU A 68 -19.76 -37.47 -38.39
CA GLU A 68 -21.15 -37.91 -38.36
C GLU A 68 -22.02 -36.83 -37.70
N SER A 69 -22.91 -36.28 -38.53
CA SER A 69 -24.00 -35.39 -38.17
C SER A 69 -24.99 -36.10 -37.25
N LEU A 70 -25.04 -35.72 -35.98
CA LEU A 70 -26.13 -36.07 -35.08
C LEU A 70 -27.02 -34.86 -34.82
N ASN A 71 -28.22 -34.95 -35.42
CA ASN A 71 -29.37 -34.07 -35.21
C ASN A 71 -29.60 -33.79 -33.72
N SER A 72 -29.44 -32.53 -33.31
CA SER A 72 -29.87 -32.06 -32.00
C SER A 72 -31.38 -31.84 -32.00
N SER A 73 -32.11 -32.79 -31.40
CA SER A 73 -33.45 -32.48 -30.88
C SER A 73 -33.30 -31.41 -29.77
N PRO A 74 -34.18 -30.40 -29.70
CA PRO A 74 -34.12 -29.43 -28.62
C PRO A 74 -34.56 -30.13 -27.33
N LEU A 75 -33.62 -30.47 -26.47
CA LEU A 75 -33.88 -30.71 -25.05
C LEU A 75 -34.73 -29.53 -24.56
N SER A 76 -35.95 -29.81 -24.09
CA SER A 76 -36.85 -28.79 -23.56
C SER A 76 -36.09 -28.01 -22.49
N ALA A 77 -35.84 -26.72 -22.75
CA ALA A 77 -35.20 -25.86 -21.77
C ALA A 77 -36.00 -25.94 -20.47
N ALA A 78 -35.37 -26.41 -19.40
CA ALA A 78 -35.96 -26.35 -18.07
C ALA A 78 -36.46 -24.91 -17.84
N PRO A 79 -37.65 -24.71 -17.25
CA PRO A 79 -38.17 -23.37 -17.02
C PRO A 79 -37.13 -22.55 -16.23
N ASP A 80 -36.78 -21.39 -16.79
CA ASP A 80 -35.82 -20.48 -16.18
C ASP A 80 -36.45 -19.81 -14.95
N TYR A 81 -36.39 -20.51 -13.81
CA TYR A 81 -36.89 -20.04 -12.52
C TYR A 81 -36.17 -18.76 -12.04
N SER A 82 -35.05 -18.38 -12.66
CA SER A 82 -34.37 -17.11 -12.33
C SER A 82 -35.21 -15.89 -12.67
N ARG A 83 -36.15 -15.99 -13.62
CA ARG A 83 -37.12 -14.93 -13.96
C ARG A 83 -38.31 -14.85 -12.99
N ALA A 84 -38.49 -15.84 -12.11
CA ALA A 84 -39.60 -15.86 -11.15
C ALA A 84 -39.32 -15.00 -9.90
N LEU A 85 -38.05 -14.66 -9.64
CA LEU A 85 -37.63 -13.81 -8.53
C LEU A 85 -37.46 -12.36 -9.02
N SER A 86 -37.94 -11.39 -8.25
CA SER A 86 -37.63 -9.99 -8.51
C SER A 86 -36.16 -9.69 -8.22
N ASP A 87 -35.60 -8.68 -8.89
CA ASP A 87 -34.22 -8.24 -8.66
C ASP A 87 -33.96 -7.89 -7.18
N GLU A 88 -34.95 -7.33 -6.49
CA GLU A 88 -34.86 -6.99 -5.07
C GLU A 88 -34.78 -8.23 -4.17
N LEU A 89 -35.62 -9.23 -4.44
CA LEU A 89 -35.61 -10.49 -3.69
C LEU A 89 -34.31 -11.25 -3.96
N LEU A 90 -33.86 -11.29 -5.21
CA LEU A 90 -32.61 -11.95 -5.57
C LEU A 90 -31.41 -11.23 -4.94
N LEU A 91 -31.39 -9.89 -4.92
CA LEU A 91 -30.36 -9.12 -4.22
C LEU A 91 -30.37 -9.39 -2.71
N ASN A 92 -31.55 -9.52 -2.10
CA ASN A 92 -31.69 -9.86 -0.69
C ASN A 92 -31.27 -11.31 -0.39
N ILE A 93 -31.50 -12.25 -1.30
CA ILE A 93 -31.00 -13.64 -1.16
C ILE A 93 -29.47 -13.64 -1.26
N LEU A 94 -28.93 -13.02 -2.31
CA LEU A 94 -27.48 -12.98 -2.54
C LEU A 94 -26.75 -12.22 -1.43
N SER A 95 -27.34 -11.16 -0.86
CA SER A 95 -26.73 -10.40 0.24
C SER A 95 -26.58 -11.21 1.53
N ARG A 96 -27.36 -12.28 1.71
CA ARG A 96 -27.24 -13.21 2.85
C ARG A 96 -26.12 -14.23 2.69
N ILE A 97 -25.58 -14.37 1.48
CA ILE A 97 -24.46 -15.28 1.22
C ILE A 97 -23.17 -14.62 1.71
N SER A 98 -22.60 -15.16 2.78
CA SER A 98 -21.40 -14.59 3.42
C SER A 98 -20.11 -14.93 2.69
N ASP A 99 -20.10 -16.00 1.87
CA ASP A 99 -18.89 -16.47 1.19
C ASP A 99 -18.64 -15.70 -0.13
N ARG A 100 -17.55 -14.92 -0.16
CA ARG A 100 -17.08 -14.18 -1.35
C ARG A 100 -16.81 -15.08 -2.55
N LYS A 101 -16.40 -16.34 -2.37
CA LYS A 101 -16.16 -17.26 -3.49
C LYS A 101 -17.46 -17.62 -4.19
N GLN A 102 -18.55 -17.74 -3.44
CA GLN A 102 -19.86 -18.03 -3.99
C GLN A 102 -20.42 -16.84 -4.78
N HIS A 103 -20.11 -15.59 -4.41
CA HIS A 103 -20.47 -14.41 -5.22
C HIS A 103 -19.90 -14.47 -6.63
N LEU A 104 -18.67 -14.99 -6.79
CA LEU A 104 -18.08 -15.18 -8.12
C LEU A 104 -18.83 -16.25 -8.91
N SER A 105 -19.07 -17.43 -8.32
CA SER A 105 -19.83 -18.51 -8.96
C SER A 105 -21.26 -18.08 -9.32
N ASN A 106 -21.93 -17.34 -8.45
CA ASN A 106 -23.27 -16.80 -8.68
C ASN A 106 -23.28 -15.81 -9.84
N SER A 107 -22.25 -14.99 -9.98
CA SER A 107 -22.12 -14.06 -11.11
C SER A 107 -22.00 -14.76 -12.47
N LEU A 108 -21.63 -16.05 -12.49
CA LEU A 108 -21.47 -16.84 -13.72
C LEU A 108 -22.75 -17.61 -14.12
N VAL A 109 -23.80 -17.59 -13.29
CA VAL A 109 -25.05 -18.33 -13.56
C VAL A 109 -25.79 -17.76 -14.76
N CYS A 110 -26.03 -16.45 -14.77
CA CYS A 110 -26.65 -15.74 -15.89
C CYS A 110 -26.34 -14.24 -15.84
N ARG A 111 -26.67 -13.51 -16.92
CA ARG A 111 -26.40 -12.06 -17.03
C ARG A 111 -27.08 -11.25 -15.93
N THR A 112 -28.31 -11.61 -15.56
CA THR A 112 -29.07 -10.92 -14.49
C THR A 112 -28.38 -11.10 -13.13
N TRP A 113 -27.97 -12.33 -12.80
CA TRP A 113 -27.23 -12.62 -11.58
C TRP A 113 -25.88 -11.91 -11.55
N CYS A 114 -25.20 -11.81 -12.70
CA CYS A 114 -23.94 -11.07 -12.82
C CYS A 114 -24.09 -9.60 -12.43
N VAL A 115 -25.13 -8.94 -12.95
CA VAL A 115 -25.41 -7.52 -12.65
C VAL A 115 -25.83 -7.33 -11.19
N ILE A 116 -26.72 -8.18 -10.67
CA ILE A 116 -27.22 -8.07 -9.30
C ILE A 116 -26.11 -8.36 -8.29
N SER A 117 -25.33 -9.42 -8.49
CA SER A 117 -24.18 -9.74 -7.64
C SER A 117 -23.17 -8.60 -7.64
N GLY A 118 -22.99 -7.92 -8.77
CA GLY A 118 -22.13 -6.74 -8.87
C GLY A 118 -22.56 -5.57 -7.98
N ARG A 119 -23.86 -5.40 -7.71
CA ARG A 119 -24.36 -4.35 -6.80
C ARG A 119 -23.99 -4.58 -5.33
N LEU A 120 -23.64 -5.82 -4.97
CA LEU A 120 -23.19 -6.20 -3.62
C LEU A 120 -21.68 -5.96 -3.43
N ILE A 121 -20.93 -5.77 -4.52
CA ILE A 121 -19.50 -5.49 -4.46
C ILE A 121 -19.29 -4.01 -4.20
N GLN A 122 -18.53 -3.72 -3.14
CA GLN A 122 -18.28 -2.35 -2.69
C GLN A 122 -16.78 -2.00 -2.68
N SER A 123 -15.91 -3.00 -2.76
CA SER A 123 -14.44 -2.86 -2.84
C SER A 123 -13.90 -3.75 -3.96
N ILE A 124 -13.01 -3.22 -4.79
CA ILE A 124 -12.39 -3.98 -5.90
C ILE A 124 -10.93 -3.60 -6.14
N LYS A 125 -10.10 -4.63 -6.36
CA LYS A 125 -8.75 -4.53 -6.91
C LYS A 125 -8.80 -4.88 -8.39
N VAL A 126 -8.54 -3.91 -9.26
CA VAL A 126 -8.57 -4.09 -10.70
C VAL A 126 -7.20 -4.58 -11.17
N LEU A 127 -7.19 -5.66 -11.94
CA LEU A 127 -5.97 -6.29 -12.47
C LEU A 127 -5.81 -6.09 -13.98
N ASP A 128 -6.93 -5.84 -14.68
CA ASP A 128 -6.98 -5.72 -16.13
C ASP A 128 -7.28 -4.27 -16.51
N TRP A 129 -6.33 -3.64 -17.21
CA TRP A 129 -6.44 -2.27 -17.68
C TRP A 129 -7.54 -2.10 -18.75
N GLU A 130 -7.69 -3.04 -19.67
CA GLU A 130 -8.70 -2.95 -20.74
C GLU A 130 -10.12 -3.00 -20.16
N PHE A 131 -10.31 -3.77 -19.09
CA PHE A 131 -11.57 -3.75 -18.33
C PHE A 131 -11.87 -2.38 -17.72
N LEU A 132 -10.86 -1.67 -17.23
CA LEU A 132 -10.99 -0.31 -16.70
C LEU A 132 -11.30 0.69 -17.82
N GLU A 133 -10.51 0.67 -18.89
CA GLU A 133 -10.58 1.58 -20.04
C GLU A 133 -11.92 1.45 -20.78
N SER A 134 -12.49 0.24 -20.84
CA SER A 134 -13.82 0.00 -21.43
C SER A 134 -14.99 0.62 -20.66
N GLY A 135 -14.76 1.16 -19.45
CA GLY A 135 -15.80 1.74 -18.59
C GLY A 135 -16.76 0.72 -17.94
N ARG A 136 -16.57 -0.58 -18.22
CA ARG A 136 -17.41 -1.69 -17.72
C ARG A 136 -17.39 -1.81 -16.20
N LEU A 137 -16.31 -1.39 -15.53
CA LEU A 137 -16.20 -1.41 -14.06
C LEU A 137 -17.40 -0.74 -13.40
N SER A 138 -17.68 0.50 -13.80
CA SER A 138 -18.75 1.31 -13.20
C SER A 138 -20.16 0.80 -13.51
N LEU A 139 -20.34 0.16 -14.67
CA LEU A 139 -21.61 -0.46 -15.07
C LEU A 139 -21.87 -1.75 -14.28
N ARG A 140 -20.82 -2.53 -14.02
CA ARG A 140 -20.92 -3.80 -13.30
C ARG A 140 -21.01 -3.59 -11.79
N PHE A 141 -20.33 -2.59 -11.27
CA PHE A 141 -20.20 -2.33 -9.83
C PHE A 141 -20.58 -0.87 -9.51
N PRO A 142 -21.87 -0.54 -9.44
CA PRO A 142 -22.32 0.85 -9.25
C PRO A 142 -22.15 1.36 -7.81
N ASN A 143 -21.98 0.47 -6.83
CA ASN A 143 -21.94 0.79 -5.40
C ASN A 143 -20.53 0.76 -4.81
N LEU A 144 -19.50 0.99 -5.64
CA LEU A 144 -18.12 0.99 -5.19
C LEU A 144 -17.84 2.18 -4.25
N PHE A 145 -17.25 1.88 -3.09
CA PHE A 145 -16.66 2.88 -2.20
C PHE A 145 -15.12 2.76 -2.13
N ASP A 146 -14.54 1.62 -2.50
CA ASP A 146 -13.09 1.36 -2.46
C ASP A 146 -12.61 0.78 -3.80
N VAL A 147 -11.68 1.47 -4.45
CA VAL A 147 -11.15 1.07 -5.76
C VAL A 147 -9.63 1.14 -5.75
N ASN A 148 -8.99 0.03 -6.10
CA ASN A 148 -7.54 -0.03 -6.30
C ASN A 148 -7.23 -0.38 -7.76
N ILE A 149 -6.60 0.56 -8.48
CA ILE A 149 -6.21 0.37 -9.89
C ILE A 149 -4.71 0.09 -10.08
N VAL A 150 -3.89 0.23 -9.04
CA VAL A 150 -2.42 0.10 -9.10
C VAL A 150 -1.95 -1.16 -9.83
N PRO A 151 -2.53 -2.36 -9.61
CA PRO A 151 -2.08 -3.56 -10.31
C PRO A 151 -2.38 -3.54 -11.81
N ALA A 152 -3.44 -2.86 -12.22
CA ALA A 152 -3.78 -2.67 -13.64
C ALA A 152 -2.95 -1.55 -14.27
N SER A 153 -2.34 -0.67 -13.47
CA SER A 153 -1.50 0.43 -13.94
C SER A 153 -0.08 -0.01 -14.35
N ILE A 154 0.26 -1.27 -14.14
CA ILE A 154 1.55 -1.87 -14.50
C ILE A 154 1.27 -2.94 -15.55
N ASN A 155 1.82 -2.74 -16.75
CA ASN A 155 1.74 -3.71 -17.82
C ASN A 155 2.65 -4.89 -17.48
N PHE A 156 2.05 -6.02 -17.11
CA PHE A 156 2.78 -7.26 -16.96
C PHE A 156 2.79 -8.00 -18.31
N GLU A 157 3.97 -8.37 -18.80
CA GLU A 157 4.02 -9.43 -19.80
C GLU A 157 3.60 -10.73 -19.10
N THR A 158 2.45 -11.27 -19.49
CA THR A 158 1.79 -12.43 -18.87
C THR A 158 2.62 -13.73 -18.89
N ASN A 159 3.78 -13.70 -19.54
CA ASN A 159 4.70 -14.83 -19.68
C ASN A 159 5.79 -14.88 -18.60
N SER A 160 5.84 -13.91 -17.68
CA SER A 160 6.78 -13.90 -16.56
C SER A 160 6.30 -14.81 -15.41
N ALA A 161 7.11 -15.80 -15.05
CA ALA A 161 6.77 -16.75 -13.97
C ALA A 161 7.13 -16.24 -12.56
N ILE A 162 7.92 -15.17 -12.45
CA ILE A 162 8.46 -14.70 -11.18
C ILE A 162 7.63 -13.50 -10.69
N LEU A 163 6.94 -13.70 -9.57
CA LEU A 163 6.26 -12.63 -8.85
C LEU A 163 7.18 -12.10 -7.75
N LEU A 164 7.59 -10.85 -7.88
CA LEU A 164 8.20 -10.07 -6.80
C LEU A 164 7.08 -9.46 -5.97
N SER A 165 6.87 -9.96 -4.76
CA SER A 165 5.98 -9.34 -3.79
C SER A 165 6.78 -8.51 -2.81
N CYS A 166 6.61 -7.20 -2.87
CA CYS A 166 7.04 -6.28 -1.85
C CYS A 166 5.83 -5.94 -0.96
N ARG A 167 6.03 -5.59 0.31
CA ARG A 167 4.93 -5.23 1.25
C ARG A 167 3.99 -4.14 0.74
N LEU A 168 4.42 -3.38 -0.26
CA LEU A 168 3.71 -2.25 -0.86
C LEU A 168 3.13 -2.56 -2.25
N LEU A 169 3.66 -3.55 -2.97
CA LEU A 169 3.32 -3.80 -4.38
C LEU A 169 3.72 -5.22 -4.80
N ASP A 170 2.87 -5.84 -5.59
CA ASP A 170 3.14 -7.11 -6.28
C ASP A 170 3.49 -6.80 -7.74
N VAL A 171 4.66 -7.24 -8.20
CA VAL A 171 5.19 -6.98 -9.55
C VAL A 171 5.66 -8.29 -10.18
N TYR A 172 5.21 -8.58 -11.40
CA TYR A 172 5.79 -9.68 -12.18
C TYR A 172 7.07 -9.21 -12.89
N LEU A 173 8.14 -9.98 -12.75
CA LEU A 173 9.46 -9.63 -13.29
C LEU A 173 9.59 -10.09 -14.73
N ASN A 174 9.87 -9.14 -15.63
CA ASN A 174 10.19 -9.47 -17.02
C ASN A 174 11.60 -10.12 -17.10
N PRO A 175 11.85 -11.10 -17.99
CA PRO A 175 13.16 -11.78 -18.07
C PRO A 175 14.34 -10.85 -18.41
N ASP A 176 14.07 -9.69 -19.03
CA ASP A 176 15.07 -8.79 -19.60
C ASP A 176 15.55 -7.66 -18.66
N VAL A 177 15.57 -7.89 -17.33
CA VAL A 177 15.90 -6.86 -16.31
C VAL A 177 17.33 -6.32 -16.40
N LEU A 178 18.25 -7.03 -17.07
CA LEU A 178 19.70 -6.75 -17.02
C LEU A 178 20.14 -5.43 -17.68
N GLY A 179 19.26 -4.70 -18.38
CA GLY A 179 19.59 -3.45 -19.06
C GLY A 179 19.15 -2.15 -18.36
N ASN A 180 18.56 -2.21 -17.16
CA ASN A 180 17.56 -1.23 -16.76
C ASN A 180 17.90 -0.38 -15.52
N ASP A 181 19.07 0.28 -15.48
CA ASP A 181 19.50 1.23 -14.42
C ASP A 181 19.26 0.75 -12.95
N GLY A 182 19.24 -0.56 -12.72
CA GLY A 182 18.96 -1.16 -11.41
C GLY A 182 17.48 -1.21 -10.99
N LEU A 183 16.53 -0.95 -11.90
CA LEU A 183 15.09 -1.14 -11.70
C LEU A 183 14.61 -2.48 -12.29
N PHE A 184 13.79 -3.18 -11.53
CA PHE A 184 13.08 -4.42 -11.88
C PHE A 184 11.92 -4.21 -12.85
N VAL A 185 11.44 -2.97 -13.00
CA VAL A 185 10.33 -2.57 -13.88
C VAL A 185 10.83 -1.51 -14.85
N ARG A 186 10.47 -1.61 -16.14
CA ARG A 186 10.78 -0.54 -17.10
C ARG A 186 9.86 0.64 -16.86
N ARG A 187 10.35 1.87 -17.06
CA ARG A 187 9.49 3.05 -16.99
C ARG A 187 8.30 2.93 -17.95
N ASP A 188 8.50 2.29 -19.11
CA ASP A 188 7.47 2.03 -20.11
C ASP A 188 6.43 0.96 -19.69
N ASP A 189 6.74 0.14 -18.68
CA ASP A 189 5.78 -0.84 -18.14
C ASP A 189 4.74 -0.15 -17.27
N ILE A 190 5.05 1.01 -16.69
CA ILE A 190 4.11 1.83 -15.92
C ILE A 190 3.33 2.69 -16.90
N LEU A 191 2.00 2.64 -16.83
CA LEU A 191 1.16 3.47 -17.68
C LEU A 191 1.42 4.96 -17.46
N ASP A 192 1.42 5.70 -18.57
CA ASP A 192 1.58 7.14 -18.59
C ASP A 192 0.42 7.86 -17.87
N SER A 193 0.69 9.06 -17.39
CA SER A 193 -0.28 9.82 -16.61
C SER A 193 -1.51 10.24 -17.42
N GLU A 194 -1.43 10.39 -18.75
CA GLU A 194 -2.58 10.79 -19.57
C GLU A 194 -3.62 9.65 -19.65
N ARG A 195 -3.18 8.41 -19.87
CA ARG A 195 -4.07 7.24 -19.83
C ARG A 195 -4.68 7.02 -18.46
N ILE A 196 -3.89 7.18 -17.40
CA ILE A 196 -4.37 7.10 -16.01
C ILE A 196 -5.43 8.17 -15.76
N ASP A 197 -5.17 9.41 -16.10
CA ASP A 197 -6.09 10.53 -15.86
C ASP A 197 -7.41 10.41 -16.63
N SER A 198 -7.36 9.91 -17.87
CA SER A 198 -8.56 9.59 -18.65
C SER A 198 -9.44 8.57 -17.93
N CYS A 199 -8.83 7.51 -17.40
CA CYS A 199 -9.54 6.49 -16.63
C CYS A 199 -10.05 7.01 -15.29
N VAL A 200 -9.25 7.76 -14.54
CA VAL A 200 -9.65 8.39 -13.27
C VAL A 200 -10.83 9.34 -13.49
N ARG A 201 -10.84 10.11 -14.59
CA ARG A 201 -11.97 10.97 -14.99
C ARG A 201 -13.24 10.17 -15.25
N MET A 202 -13.13 9.02 -15.89
CA MET A 202 -14.28 8.11 -16.12
C MET A 202 -14.80 7.51 -14.81
N LEU A 203 -13.91 7.08 -13.92
CA LEU A 203 -14.27 6.60 -12.58
C LEU A 203 -14.96 7.68 -11.77
N ALA A 204 -14.40 8.88 -11.72
CA ALA A 204 -14.93 10.02 -10.98
C ALA A 204 -16.39 10.33 -11.36
N LYS A 205 -16.69 10.34 -12.66
CA LYS A 205 -18.04 10.63 -13.17
C LYS A 205 -19.08 9.57 -12.84
N ARG A 206 -18.67 8.31 -12.68
CA ARG A 206 -19.59 7.16 -12.54
C ARG A 206 -19.65 6.60 -11.12
N CYS A 207 -18.59 6.76 -10.34
CA CYS A 207 -18.44 6.23 -8.98
C CYS A 207 -18.37 7.37 -7.95
N ARG A 208 -19.47 8.10 -7.74
CA ARG A 208 -19.49 9.28 -6.85
C ARG A 208 -19.43 8.97 -5.35
N ASN A 209 -19.70 7.72 -4.97
CA ASN A 209 -19.72 7.27 -3.58
C ASN A 209 -18.37 6.76 -3.08
N LEU A 210 -17.28 7.03 -3.82
CA LEU A 210 -15.94 6.62 -3.42
C LEU A 210 -15.54 7.26 -2.09
N ARG A 211 -15.06 6.42 -1.18
CA ARG A 211 -14.49 6.79 0.13
C ARG A 211 -13.01 6.53 0.18
N ARG A 212 -12.55 5.49 -0.50
CA ARG A 212 -11.16 5.08 -0.60
C ARG A 212 -10.76 4.87 -2.05
N ILE A 213 -9.58 5.34 -2.42
CA ILE A 213 -9.00 5.07 -3.73
C ILE A 213 -7.49 4.82 -3.64
N VAL A 214 -7.00 3.88 -4.45
CA VAL A 214 -5.58 3.59 -4.60
C VAL A 214 -5.21 3.77 -6.07
N LEU A 215 -4.37 4.75 -6.35
CA LEU A 215 -3.97 5.20 -7.68
C LEU A 215 -2.47 5.09 -7.88
N MET A 216 -2.02 5.03 -9.14
CA MET A 216 -0.62 5.08 -9.52
C MET A 216 -0.43 6.08 -10.65
N ASN A 217 0.59 6.94 -10.56
CA ASN A 217 0.97 7.89 -11.62
C ASN A 217 -0.15 8.86 -12.07
N ALA A 218 -1.07 9.22 -11.17
CA ALA A 218 -2.13 10.20 -11.49
C ALA A 218 -1.60 11.63 -11.42
N SER A 219 -1.96 12.47 -12.39
CA SER A 219 -1.50 13.86 -12.43
C SER A 219 -2.41 14.80 -11.63
N GLU A 220 -2.03 16.09 -11.56
CA GLU A 220 -2.89 17.13 -10.98
C GLU A 220 -4.29 17.16 -11.62
N GLU A 221 -4.39 16.94 -12.93
CA GLU A 221 -5.66 17.05 -13.66
C GLU A 221 -6.61 15.89 -13.33
N GLY A 222 -6.11 14.65 -13.37
CA GLY A 222 -6.88 13.46 -13.00
C GLY A 222 -7.36 13.52 -11.55
N LEU A 223 -6.45 13.84 -10.62
CA LEU A 223 -6.77 13.99 -9.20
C LEU A 223 -7.75 15.15 -8.96
N GLY A 224 -7.60 16.27 -9.67
CA GLY A 224 -8.53 17.40 -9.59
C GLY A 224 -9.94 17.05 -10.07
N CYS A 225 -10.06 16.25 -11.14
CA CYS A 225 -11.35 15.75 -11.58
C CYS A 225 -12.01 14.83 -10.54
N LEU A 226 -11.22 13.97 -9.91
CA LEU A 226 -11.70 13.08 -8.86
C LEU A 226 -12.17 13.86 -7.63
N ALA A 227 -11.42 14.89 -7.22
CA ALA A 227 -11.79 15.76 -6.11
C ALA A 227 -13.12 16.49 -6.32
N ASN A 228 -13.43 16.86 -7.57
CA ASN A 228 -14.66 17.56 -7.91
C ASN A 228 -15.91 16.67 -7.92
N GLU A 229 -15.79 15.39 -8.33
CA GLU A 229 -16.95 14.50 -8.45
C GLU A 229 -17.13 13.59 -7.23
N CYS A 230 -16.06 13.25 -6.51
CA CYS A 230 -16.06 12.30 -5.38
C CYS A 230 -15.89 13.03 -4.04
N GLU A 231 -16.91 13.79 -3.63
CA GLU A 231 -16.86 14.62 -2.41
C GLU A 231 -16.76 13.80 -1.11
N LEU A 232 -17.13 12.52 -1.15
CA LEU A 232 -17.11 11.61 0.01
C LEU A 232 -15.76 10.93 0.23
N LEU A 233 -14.75 11.21 -0.62
CA LEU A 233 -13.45 10.59 -0.51
C LEU A 233 -12.73 11.03 0.77
N GLN A 234 -12.32 10.06 1.57
CA GLN A 234 -11.67 10.24 2.88
C GLN A 234 -10.29 9.61 2.92
N GLU A 235 -10.04 8.56 2.13
CA GLU A 235 -8.80 7.82 2.13
C GLU A 235 -8.20 7.77 0.72
N MET A 236 -6.91 8.05 0.61
CA MET A 236 -6.20 7.96 -0.66
C MET A 236 -4.82 7.33 -0.46
N GLU A 237 -4.46 6.41 -1.35
CA GLU A 237 -3.09 5.90 -1.50
C GLU A 237 -2.62 6.21 -2.92
N LEU A 238 -1.51 6.92 -3.05
CA LEU A 238 -0.98 7.38 -4.33
C LEU A 238 0.44 6.86 -4.52
N HIS A 239 0.59 5.98 -5.50
CA HIS A 239 1.88 5.42 -5.92
C HIS A 239 2.49 6.24 -7.05
N TYR A 240 3.82 6.27 -7.10
CA TYR A 240 4.59 7.00 -8.10
C TYR A 240 4.13 8.46 -8.23
N CYS A 241 3.94 9.12 -7.08
CA CYS A 241 3.56 10.53 -7.01
C CYS A 241 4.76 11.46 -6.99
N GLY A 242 4.65 12.63 -7.62
CA GLY A 242 5.62 13.71 -7.51
C GLY A 242 4.99 15.01 -7.01
N ASP A 243 5.80 16.04 -6.74
CA ASP A 243 5.35 17.31 -6.16
C ASP A 243 4.14 17.94 -6.86
N LEU A 244 4.12 17.91 -8.21
CA LEU A 244 3.04 18.51 -8.99
C LEU A 244 1.70 17.77 -8.82
N SER A 245 1.73 16.45 -8.64
CA SER A 245 0.50 15.65 -8.42
C SER A 245 -0.22 16.06 -7.13
N LEU A 246 0.53 16.52 -6.12
CA LEU A 246 -0.03 16.92 -4.82
C LEU A 246 -0.89 18.19 -4.91
N LYS A 247 -0.74 19.01 -5.96
CA LYS A 247 -1.68 20.12 -6.24
C LYS A 247 -3.10 19.61 -6.50
N GLY A 248 -3.22 18.41 -7.09
CA GLY A 248 -4.50 17.74 -7.28
C GLY A 248 -5.06 17.24 -5.94
N VAL A 249 -4.21 16.68 -5.08
CA VAL A 249 -4.58 16.20 -3.73
C VAL A 249 -5.10 17.34 -2.85
N CYS A 250 -4.62 18.56 -3.02
CA CYS A 250 -5.11 19.74 -2.29
C CYS A 250 -6.57 20.09 -2.55
N LYS A 251 -7.15 19.60 -3.65
CA LYS A 251 -8.54 19.89 -4.02
C LYS A 251 -9.55 19.03 -3.21
N PHE A 252 -9.09 17.98 -2.52
CA PHE A 252 -9.97 17.10 -1.73
C PHE A 252 -10.32 17.73 -0.38
N ARG A 253 -11.61 18.00 -0.17
CA ARG A 253 -12.10 18.72 1.02
C ARG A 253 -12.23 17.85 2.28
N ASN A 254 -12.36 16.54 2.11
CA ASN A 254 -12.70 15.60 3.19
C ASN A 254 -11.64 14.53 3.41
N LEU A 255 -10.46 14.69 2.82
CA LEU A 255 -9.37 13.72 2.93
C LEU A 255 -8.83 13.69 4.38
N GLN A 256 -8.88 12.51 4.99
CA GLN A 256 -8.46 12.26 6.38
C GLN A 256 -7.26 11.33 6.46
N ILE A 257 -7.13 10.39 5.52
CA ILE A 257 -6.03 9.44 5.48
C ILE A 257 -5.36 9.53 4.11
N LEU A 258 -4.06 9.83 4.12
CA LEU A 258 -3.27 9.90 2.91
C LEU A 258 -2.00 9.08 3.06
N LYS A 259 -1.76 8.21 2.09
CA LYS A 259 -0.51 7.47 1.94
C LYS A 259 0.14 7.85 0.61
N LEU A 260 1.32 8.45 0.68
CA LEU A 260 2.12 8.84 -0.48
C LEU A 260 3.29 7.89 -0.63
N ILE A 261 3.46 7.35 -1.83
CA ILE A 261 4.57 6.47 -2.16
C ILE A 261 5.30 7.08 -3.35
N GLY A 262 6.32 7.89 -3.07
CA GLY A 262 7.14 8.55 -4.09
C GLY A 262 8.10 7.57 -4.74
N ARG A 263 8.84 6.82 -3.93
CA ARG A 263 9.88 5.91 -4.39
C ARG A 263 9.71 4.52 -3.78
N ILE A 264 9.82 3.50 -4.64
CA ILE A 264 10.06 2.12 -4.21
C ILE A 264 11.36 1.66 -4.87
N GLY A 265 12.36 1.31 -4.04
CA GLY A 265 13.66 0.84 -4.52
C GLY A 265 13.50 -0.32 -5.52
N GLY A 266 14.12 -0.17 -6.68
CA GLY A 266 14.04 -1.17 -7.74
C GLY A 266 12.74 -1.17 -8.54
N ILE A 267 11.76 -0.30 -8.31
CA ILE A 267 10.52 -0.28 -9.12
C ILE A 267 10.35 1.05 -9.83
N TYR A 268 10.21 2.14 -9.07
CA TYR A 268 10.08 3.49 -9.61
C TYR A 268 10.67 4.52 -8.65
N ASP A 269 10.99 5.67 -9.21
CA ASP A 269 11.64 6.76 -8.50
C ASP A 269 10.98 8.09 -8.86
N SER A 270 10.26 8.65 -7.91
CA SER A 270 9.66 9.98 -7.99
C SER A 270 9.98 10.76 -6.73
N VAL A 271 10.10 12.07 -6.89
CA VAL A 271 10.50 12.98 -5.82
C VAL A 271 9.25 13.67 -5.25
N VAL A 272 9.05 13.46 -3.95
CA VAL A 272 8.16 14.28 -3.12
C VAL A 272 9.06 15.06 -2.17
N SER A 273 9.24 16.34 -2.46
CA SER A 273 10.12 17.27 -1.75
C SER A 273 9.37 18.15 -0.74
N ASP A 274 10.09 19.08 -0.11
CA ASP A 274 9.48 20.15 0.69
C ASP A 274 8.45 20.96 -0.07
N ILE A 275 8.62 21.12 -1.39
CA ILE A 275 7.64 21.79 -2.25
C ILE A 275 6.33 21.00 -2.24
N GLY A 276 6.40 19.68 -2.49
CA GLY A 276 5.24 18.80 -2.47
C GLY A 276 4.56 18.72 -1.11
N MET A 277 5.34 18.60 -0.03
CA MET A 277 4.80 18.60 1.34
C MET A 277 4.16 19.93 1.71
N THR A 278 4.73 21.05 1.31
CA THR A 278 4.15 22.38 1.53
C THR A 278 2.84 22.55 0.76
N ILE A 279 2.79 22.11 -0.51
CA ILE A 279 1.57 22.08 -1.30
C ILE A 279 0.51 21.26 -0.56
N LEU A 280 0.83 20.02 -0.20
CA LEU A 280 -0.06 19.11 0.51
C LEU A 280 -0.61 19.74 1.80
N ALA A 281 0.28 20.33 2.60
CA ALA A 281 -0.05 20.93 3.88
C ALA A 281 -1.07 22.07 3.74
N GLN A 282 -0.94 22.90 2.70
CA GLN A 282 -1.86 24.02 2.47
C GLN A 282 -3.28 23.57 2.07
N GLY A 283 -3.42 22.42 1.40
CA GLY A 283 -4.70 21.91 0.93
C GLY A 283 -5.43 20.98 1.92
N CYS A 284 -4.68 20.19 2.70
CA CYS A 284 -5.22 19.05 3.44
C CYS A 284 -5.37 19.29 4.95
N GLY A 285 -6.09 20.34 5.35
CA GLY A 285 -6.24 20.71 6.78
C GLY A 285 -7.01 19.72 7.67
N ARG A 286 -7.73 18.75 7.08
CA ARG A 286 -8.50 17.71 7.80
C ARG A 286 -7.76 16.37 7.93
N LEU A 287 -6.49 16.33 7.52
CA LEU A 287 -5.71 15.12 7.55
C LEU A 287 -5.49 14.67 9.00
N VAL A 288 -5.88 13.42 9.29
CA VAL A 288 -5.72 12.75 10.59
C VAL A 288 -4.53 11.81 10.55
N LYS A 289 -4.30 11.15 9.40
CA LYS A 289 -3.20 10.21 9.20
C LYS A 289 -2.45 10.48 7.91
N LEU A 290 -1.14 10.62 8.03
CA LEU A 290 -0.22 10.78 6.90
C LEU A 290 0.83 9.69 6.92
N GLU A 291 0.99 8.99 5.80
CA GLU A 291 2.08 8.04 5.57
C GLU A 291 2.92 8.50 4.37
N LEU A 292 4.21 8.71 4.60
CA LEU A 292 5.19 9.12 3.60
C LEU A 292 6.17 7.97 3.36
N VAL A 293 6.16 7.41 2.16
CA VAL A 293 6.99 6.28 1.77
C VAL A 293 7.98 6.70 0.69
N GLY A 294 9.27 6.67 1.01
CA GLY A 294 10.33 7.02 0.07
C GLY A 294 10.33 8.50 -0.36
N CYS A 295 9.78 9.41 0.46
CA CYS A 295 9.77 10.85 0.20
C CYS A 295 11.09 11.52 0.66
N GLU A 296 11.45 12.63 0.01
CA GLU A 296 12.71 13.36 0.20
C GLU A 296 12.41 14.73 0.84
N GLY A 297 12.24 14.76 2.16
CA GLY A 297 11.86 15.98 2.89
C GLY A 297 12.96 16.62 3.70
N SER A 298 12.73 17.82 4.23
CA SER A 298 13.59 18.44 5.23
C SER A 298 12.75 18.97 6.39
N TYR A 299 13.40 19.78 7.25
CA TYR A 299 12.74 20.57 8.28
C TYR A 299 11.54 21.37 7.74
N ASP A 300 11.66 22.00 6.57
CA ASP A 300 10.63 22.90 6.07
C ASP A 300 9.36 22.16 5.63
N GLY A 301 9.49 21.00 5.00
CA GLY A 301 8.35 20.19 4.57
C GLY A 301 7.54 19.64 5.74
N ILE A 302 8.21 19.05 6.75
CA ILE A 302 7.52 18.53 7.94
C ILE A 302 6.97 19.68 8.80
N LYS A 303 7.69 20.81 8.91
CA LYS A 303 7.17 22.03 9.56
C LYS A 303 5.89 22.51 8.88
N ALA A 304 5.85 22.57 7.56
CA ALA A 304 4.64 22.97 6.82
C ALA A 304 3.47 22.05 7.15
N ILE A 305 3.69 20.73 7.13
CA ILE A 305 2.69 19.73 7.54
C ILE A 305 2.21 19.99 8.96
N GLY A 306 3.12 20.15 9.93
CA GLY A 306 2.76 20.41 11.33
C GLY A 306 1.99 21.72 11.53
N MET A 307 2.34 22.77 10.80
CA MET A 307 1.69 24.08 10.88
C MET A 307 0.30 24.12 10.23
N CYS A 308 0.08 23.40 9.13
CA CYS A 308 -1.19 23.49 8.41
C CYS A 308 -2.15 22.32 8.70
N CYS A 309 -1.64 21.11 8.90
CA CYS A 309 -2.44 19.91 9.20
C CYS A 309 -2.68 19.77 10.70
N GLN A 310 -3.41 20.72 11.28
CA GLN A 310 -3.64 20.76 12.74
C GLN A 310 -4.47 19.58 13.28
N MET A 311 -5.14 18.79 12.42
CA MET A 311 -5.86 17.58 12.84
C MET A 311 -5.01 16.31 12.79
N LEU A 312 -3.73 16.40 12.42
CA LEU A 312 -2.87 15.24 12.22
C LEU A 312 -2.55 14.56 13.56
N GLU A 313 -3.03 13.32 13.72
CA GLU A 313 -2.81 12.50 14.90
C GLU A 313 -1.77 11.40 14.67
N GLU A 314 -1.64 10.90 13.44
CA GLU A 314 -0.69 9.84 13.08
C GLU A 314 0.22 10.25 11.92
N LEU A 315 1.54 10.16 12.12
CA LEU A 315 2.54 10.33 11.07
C LEU A 315 3.37 9.05 10.95
N THR A 316 3.43 8.50 9.74
CA THR A 316 4.26 7.34 9.42
C THR A 316 5.29 7.70 8.37
N LEU A 317 6.56 7.46 8.66
CA LEU A 317 7.68 7.64 7.74
C LEU A 317 8.27 6.27 7.42
N CYS A 318 8.17 5.85 6.16
CA CYS A 318 8.67 4.55 5.71
C CYS A 318 9.78 4.73 4.68
N ASN A 319 10.97 4.19 4.97
CA ASN A 319 12.14 4.27 4.09
C ASN A 319 12.37 5.70 3.56
N HIS A 320 12.21 6.70 4.44
CA HIS A 320 12.31 8.11 4.07
C HIS A 320 13.76 8.49 3.74
N ARG A 321 13.93 9.61 3.05
CA ARG A 321 15.23 10.20 2.69
C ARG A 321 15.25 11.66 3.09
N MET A 322 14.93 11.89 4.36
CA MET A 322 14.84 13.24 4.84
C MET A 322 16.24 13.79 5.06
N GLU A 323 16.45 15.04 4.67
CA GLU A 323 17.61 15.81 5.08
C GLU A 323 17.63 15.97 6.60
N GLY A 324 18.82 16.08 7.17
CA GLY A 324 18.97 16.11 8.61
C GLY A 324 18.38 17.36 9.28
N GLY A 325 17.98 17.21 10.53
CA GLY A 325 17.34 18.25 11.34
C GLY A 325 15.81 18.27 11.23
N TRP A 326 15.22 17.35 10.47
CA TRP A 326 13.76 17.26 10.32
C TRP A 326 13.07 16.94 11.66
N LEU A 327 13.71 16.25 12.61
CA LEU A 327 13.11 15.94 13.92
C LEU A 327 12.68 17.20 14.68
N ALA A 328 13.43 18.29 14.58
CA ALA A 328 13.11 19.55 15.26
C ALA A 328 11.77 20.15 14.79
N SER A 329 11.34 19.83 13.57
CA SER A 329 10.08 20.32 13.00
C SER A 329 8.84 19.59 13.54
N LEU A 330 8.99 18.42 14.17
CA LEU A 330 7.86 17.72 14.82
C LEU A 330 7.26 18.52 15.97
N SER A 331 8.00 19.49 16.52
CA SER A 331 7.50 20.43 17.52
C SER A 331 6.31 21.28 17.04
N TYR A 332 6.15 21.45 15.72
CA TYR A 332 5.00 22.16 15.14
C TYR A 332 3.74 21.29 15.03
N CYS A 333 3.88 19.95 15.09
CA CYS A 333 2.76 19.02 15.01
C CYS A 333 2.01 18.94 16.34
N SER A 334 1.17 19.93 16.62
CA SER A 334 0.56 20.14 17.95
C SER A 334 -0.35 19.00 18.44
N ASN A 335 -1.00 18.28 17.53
CA ASN A 335 -1.96 17.20 17.83
C ASN A 335 -1.45 15.79 17.50
N LEU A 336 -0.18 15.65 17.13
CA LEU A 336 0.40 14.37 16.76
C LEU A 336 0.50 13.45 17.99
N LYS A 337 -0.19 12.31 17.95
CA LYS A 337 -0.26 11.32 19.03
C LYS A 337 0.63 10.11 18.77
N THR A 338 0.74 9.71 17.51
CA THR A 338 1.48 8.51 17.11
C THR A 338 2.48 8.85 16.01
N LEU A 339 3.76 8.51 16.26
CA LEU A 339 4.82 8.57 15.27
C LEU A 339 5.31 7.15 14.99
N SER A 340 5.27 6.75 13.72
CA SER A 340 5.80 5.48 13.26
C SER A 340 6.93 5.69 12.26
N ILE A 341 8.09 5.08 12.52
CA ILE A 341 9.24 5.09 11.61
C ILE A 341 9.50 3.64 11.21
N GLN A 342 9.50 3.37 9.91
CA GLN A 342 9.55 2.01 9.36
C GLN A 342 10.63 1.87 8.30
N SER A 343 11.40 0.79 8.34
CA SER A 343 12.38 0.43 7.30
C SER A 343 13.36 1.55 6.94
N CYS A 344 13.74 2.40 7.91
CA CYS A 344 14.63 3.54 7.70
C CYS A 344 16.09 3.16 7.97
N LYS A 345 17.02 3.63 7.13
CA LYS A 345 18.46 3.38 7.28
C LYS A 345 19.13 4.29 8.32
N TYR A 346 18.58 5.49 8.47
CA TYR A 346 18.95 6.47 9.48
C TYR A 346 17.66 7.10 9.99
N ILE A 347 17.64 7.55 11.23
CA ILE A 347 16.48 8.27 11.78
C ILE A 347 16.61 9.74 11.39
N ASP A 348 17.72 10.38 11.74
CA ASP A 348 18.05 11.74 11.35
C ASP A 348 19.57 11.85 11.31
N GLU A 349 20.15 12.07 10.13
CA GLU A 349 21.61 12.07 9.95
C GLU A 349 22.29 13.22 10.70
N SER A 350 21.59 14.33 10.93
CA SER A 350 22.14 15.51 11.60
C SER A 350 21.05 16.28 12.37
N PRO A 351 20.53 15.72 13.48
CA PRO A 351 19.40 16.30 14.22
C PRO A 351 19.73 17.65 14.90
N GLY A 352 21.01 18.04 14.93
CA GLY A 352 21.49 19.20 15.67
C GLY A 352 21.60 18.92 17.18
N PRO A 353 21.88 19.96 17.98
CA PRO A 353 22.00 19.82 19.42
C PRO A 353 20.62 19.68 20.08
N ASP A 354 20.56 18.89 21.16
CA ASP A 354 19.33 18.57 21.89
C ASP A 354 18.53 19.81 22.36
N GLU A 355 19.19 20.95 22.58
CA GLU A 355 18.58 22.22 22.99
C GLU A 355 17.66 22.86 21.92
N HIS A 356 17.88 22.53 20.64
CA HIS A 356 17.06 23.00 19.52
C HIS A 356 15.94 22.02 19.15
N LEU A 357 15.91 20.84 19.78
CA LEU A 357 14.82 19.87 19.61
C LEU A 357 13.63 20.28 20.47
N GLY A 358 12.65 20.94 19.85
CA GLY A 358 11.39 21.23 20.53
C GLY A 358 10.61 19.95 20.84
N PRO A 359 10.06 19.77 22.05
CA PRO A 359 9.25 18.59 22.37
C PRO A 359 7.94 18.61 21.58
N CYS A 360 7.46 17.43 21.16
CA CYS A 360 6.14 17.26 20.59
C CYS A 360 5.14 16.94 21.72
N PRO A 361 4.28 17.88 22.14
CA PRO A 361 3.62 17.81 23.44
C PRO A 361 2.57 16.70 23.56
N MET A 362 1.88 16.39 22.47
CA MET A 362 0.79 15.39 22.42
C MET A 362 1.26 13.99 21.99
N LEU A 363 2.56 13.82 21.70
CA LEU A 363 3.09 12.56 21.20
C LEU A 363 3.19 11.54 22.33
N GLU A 364 2.34 10.52 22.27
CA GLU A 364 2.18 9.49 23.30
C GLU A 364 2.60 8.10 22.84
N GLU A 365 2.73 7.88 21.53
CA GLU A 365 3.10 6.59 20.96
C GLU A 365 4.21 6.70 19.91
N LEU A 366 5.27 5.90 20.09
CA LEU A 366 6.39 5.78 19.18
C LEU A 366 6.54 4.33 18.74
N ARG A 367 6.52 4.11 17.43
CA ARG A 367 6.69 2.79 16.81
C ARG A 367 7.88 2.78 15.86
N LEU A 368 8.92 2.02 16.20
CA LEU A 368 10.09 1.79 15.35
C LEU A 368 10.03 0.37 14.80
N ARG A 369 10.02 0.20 13.47
CA ARG A 369 9.92 -1.12 12.84
C ARG A 369 10.93 -1.31 11.73
N TRP A 370 11.75 -2.36 11.77
CA TRP A 370 12.76 -2.68 10.75
C TRP A 370 13.75 -1.53 10.48
N CYS A 371 13.96 -0.64 11.46
CA CYS A 371 14.87 0.51 11.32
C CYS A 371 16.30 0.12 11.70
N HIS A 372 17.27 0.77 11.07
CA HIS A 372 18.67 0.70 11.46
C HIS A 372 18.92 1.76 12.52
N THR A 373 19.02 1.33 13.77
CA THR A 373 19.19 2.21 14.94
C THR A 373 20.65 2.34 15.35
N ARG A 374 21.60 2.17 14.41
CA ARG A 374 23.05 2.35 14.67
C ARG A 374 23.42 3.83 14.85
N ASP A 375 22.58 4.71 14.33
CA ASP A 375 22.68 6.15 14.52
C ASP A 375 22.22 6.52 15.94
N LYS A 376 23.18 6.51 16.87
CA LYS A 376 22.94 6.82 18.29
C LYS A 376 22.41 8.25 18.48
N ASN A 377 22.88 9.18 17.65
CA ASN A 377 22.53 10.59 17.76
C ASN A 377 21.10 10.83 17.31
N GLY A 378 20.69 10.30 16.14
CA GLY A 378 19.31 10.42 15.66
C GLY A 378 18.29 9.73 16.58
N VAL A 379 18.61 8.55 17.12
CA VAL A 379 17.70 7.87 18.07
C VAL A 379 17.60 8.64 19.38
N ARG A 380 18.71 9.17 19.91
CA ARG A 380 18.68 10.00 21.13
C ARG A 380 17.87 11.27 20.91
N ALA A 381 18.08 11.95 19.79
CA ALA A 381 17.32 13.13 19.39
C ALA A 381 15.82 12.83 19.29
N LEU A 382 15.45 11.71 18.66
CA LEU A 382 14.07 11.24 18.58
C LEU A 382 13.46 11.08 19.98
N PHE A 383 14.17 10.46 20.92
CA PHE A 383 13.68 10.30 22.29
C PHE A 383 13.54 11.63 23.05
N VAL A 384 14.39 12.62 22.78
CA VAL A 384 14.26 13.98 23.32
C VAL A 384 12.97 14.65 22.82
N VAL A 385 12.68 14.56 21.52
CA VAL A 385 11.43 15.08 20.92
C VAL A 385 10.20 14.39 21.51
N CYS A 386 10.31 13.09 21.77
CA CYS A 386 9.23 12.19 22.20
C CYS A 386 9.05 12.09 23.73
N ARG A 387 9.21 13.18 24.48
CA ARG A 387 9.35 13.14 25.95
C ARG A 387 8.13 12.59 26.72
N ASN A 388 6.92 12.76 26.20
CA ASN A 388 5.66 12.38 26.88
C ASN A 388 5.15 10.99 26.47
N MET A 389 6.07 10.05 26.27
CA MET A 389 5.73 8.72 25.77
C MET A 389 4.88 7.89 26.76
N ARG A 390 3.88 7.18 26.22
CA ARG A 390 3.08 6.18 26.94
C ARG A 390 3.26 4.79 26.36
N VAL A 391 3.46 4.68 25.05
CA VAL A 391 3.61 3.41 24.33
C VAL A 391 4.87 3.45 23.49
N LEU A 392 5.82 2.56 23.78
CA LEU A 392 7.02 2.38 22.98
C LEU A 392 7.01 0.98 22.35
N GLU A 393 6.93 0.93 21.02
CA GLU A 393 7.07 -0.31 20.24
C GLU A 393 8.36 -0.26 19.44
N ILE A 394 9.21 -1.28 19.60
CA ILE A 394 10.41 -1.48 18.79
C ILE A 394 10.39 -2.91 18.27
N GLU A 395 10.35 -3.07 16.95
CA GLU A 395 10.23 -4.33 16.24
C GLU A 395 11.34 -4.47 15.20
N ASP A 396 12.13 -5.53 15.29
CA ASP A 396 13.20 -5.88 14.34
C ASP A 396 14.17 -4.72 14.02
N CYS A 397 14.43 -3.85 15.00
CA CYS A 397 15.38 -2.75 14.84
C CYS A 397 16.82 -3.22 15.01
N TRP A 398 17.64 -3.01 13.97
CA TRP A 398 19.03 -3.46 13.95
C TRP A 398 19.96 -2.39 14.50
N GLY A 399 20.73 -2.73 15.54
CA GLY A 399 21.71 -1.82 16.15
C GLY A 399 21.29 -1.24 17.50
N LEU A 400 20.10 -1.56 18.02
CA LEU A 400 19.66 -1.11 19.34
C LEU A 400 20.43 -1.86 20.44
N ASP A 401 21.47 -1.22 20.98
CA ASP A 401 22.24 -1.69 22.13
C ASP A 401 21.80 -1.00 23.44
N ASP A 402 22.34 -1.46 24.56
CA ASP A 402 22.02 -0.94 25.90
C ASP A 402 22.28 0.57 26.03
N SER A 403 23.35 1.06 25.39
CA SER A 403 23.72 2.48 25.46
C SER A 403 22.73 3.39 24.73
N ILE A 404 22.16 2.92 23.61
CA ILE A 404 21.12 3.65 22.88
C ILE A 404 19.80 3.55 23.65
N PHE A 405 19.45 2.37 24.13
CA PHE A 405 18.20 2.17 24.86
C PHE A 405 18.19 2.92 26.20
N ALA A 406 19.34 3.13 26.85
CA ALA A 406 19.48 3.95 28.05
C ALA A 406 18.92 5.38 27.88
N ALA A 407 18.92 5.93 26.66
CA ALA A 407 18.31 7.23 26.39
C ALA A 407 16.78 7.25 26.62
N ALA A 408 16.12 6.09 26.61
CA ALA A 408 14.68 5.97 26.87
C ALA A 408 14.31 6.16 28.36
N THR A 409 15.29 6.26 29.27
CA THR A 409 15.07 6.66 30.69
C THR A 409 14.42 8.04 30.83
N ILE A 410 14.46 8.87 29.79
CA ILE A 410 13.78 10.17 29.76
C ILE A 410 12.25 10.05 29.81
N PHE A 411 11.68 8.92 29.39
CA PHE A 411 10.24 8.70 29.35
C PHE A 411 9.67 8.38 30.73
N ARG A 412 9.13 9.37 31.44
CA ARG A 412 8.65 9.18 32.82
C ARG A 412 7.21 8.64 32.92
N SER A 413 6.47 8.64 31.82
CA SER A 413 5.04 8.27 31.76
C SER A 413 4.75 7.00 30.96
N THR A 414 5.78 6.22 30.61
CA THR A 414 5.62 5.01 29.79
C THR A 414 4.78 3.97 30.54
N ARG A 415 3.74 3.47 29.87
CA ARG A 415 2.83 2.44 30.37
C ARG A 415 3.00 1.11 29.66
N SER A 416 3.44 1.13 28.40
CA SER A 416 3.55 -0.06 27.57
C SER A 416 4.88 -0.06 26.82
N LEU A 417 5.62 -1.15 26.96
CA LEU A 417 6.82 -1.45 26.18
C LEU A 417 6.63 -2.76 25.41
N SER A 418 6.86 -2.71 24.09
CA SER A 418 6.97 -3.89 23.25
C SER A 418 8.33 -3.90 22.56
N LEU A 419 9.13 -4.92 22.86
CA LEU A 419 10.39 -5.21 22.20
C LEU A 419 10.27 -6.54 21.46
N GLU A 420 10.54 -6.51 20.16
CA GLU A 420 10.53 -7.69 19.31
C GLU A 420 11.79 -7.71 18.43
N GLY A 421 12.51 -8.82 18.40
CA GLY A 421 13.67 -9.00 17.51
C GLY A 421 14.88 -8.10 17.80
N CYS A 422 14.94 -7.47 18.98
CA CYS A 422 16.05 -6.60 19.38
C CYS A 422 17.23 -7.44 19.91
N SER A 423 18.08 -7.94 19.02
CA SER A 423 19.09 -8.97 19.34
C SER A 423 20.30 -8.46 20.12
N LEU A 424 20.59 -7.16 20.13
CA LEU A 424 21.78 -6.58 20.79
C LEU A 424 21.50 -6.08 22.22
N LEU A 425 20.25 -5.79 22.55
CA LEU A 425 19.84 -5.35 23.88
C LEU A 425 19.99 -6.50 24.88
N THR A 426 20.65 -6.24 26.00
CA THR A 426 20.87 -7.21 27.07
C THR A 426 19.81 -7.09 28.17
N THR A 427 19.77 -8.08 29.07
CA THR A 427 18.90 -8.04 30.26
C THR A 427 19.20 -6.82 31.14
N GLU A 428 20.49 -6.52 31.37
CA GLU A 428 20.94 -5.37 32.17
C GLU A 428 20.52 -4.04 31.55
N GLY A 429 20.70 -3.89 30.22
CA GLY A 429 20.28 -2.69 29.49
C GLY A 429 18.77 -2.47 29.55
N LEU A 430 17.98 -3.53 29.34
CA LEU A 430 16.52 -3.49 29.47
C LEU A 430 16.10 -3.07 30.88
N GLU A 431 16.67 -3.73 31.89
CA GLU A 431 16.35 -3.50 33.29
C GLU A 431 16.65 -2.06 33.72
N SER A 432 17.80 -1.53 33.33
CA SER A 432 18.23 -0.16 33.67
C SER A 432 17.22 0.91 33.26
N VAL A 433 16.50 0.68 32.16
CA VAL A 433 15.48 1.58 31.63
C VAL A 433 14.14 1.30 32.27
N VAL A 434 13.70 0.04 32.28
CA VAL A 434 12.35 -0.33 32.71
C VAL A 434 12.16 -0.08 34.21
N LEU A 435 13.17 -0.30 35.05
CA LEU A 435 13.10 0.03 36.48
C LEU A 435 12.99 1.54 36.74
N SER A 436 13.40 2.39 35.78
CA SER A 436 13.23 3.84 35.89
C SER A 436 11.77 4.30 35.64
N TRP A 437 10.93 3.44 35.05
CA TRP A 437 9.56 3.74 34.66
C TRP A 437 8.55 3.30 35.71
N THR A 438 8.17 4.24 36.57
CA THR A 438 7.24 3.98 37.69
C THR A 438 5.79 3.69 37.31
N GLN A 439 5.40 3.89 36.04
CA GLN A 439 4.01 3.72 35.56
C GLN A 439 3.84 2.57 34.55
N ILE A 440 4.86 1.72 34.36
CA ILE A 440 4.78 0.63 33.41
C ILE A 440 3.73 -0.40 33.87
N ASP A 441 2.78 -0.68 32.99
CA ASP A 441 1.68 -1.63 33.21
C ASP A 441 1.81 -2.86 32.28
N ARG A 442 2.45 -2.69 31.12
CA ARG A 442 2.53 -3.71 30.06
C ARG A 442 3.97 -3.86 29.57
N LEU A 443 4.47 -5.10 29.57
CA LEU A 443 5.78 -5.45 29.04
C LEU A 443 5.67 -6.64 28.10
N LYS A 444 6.11 -6.47 26.86
CA LYS A 444 6.23 -7.53 25.86
C LYS A 444 7.68 -7.58 25.40
N VAL A 445 8.32 -8.74 25.54
CA VAL A 445 9.67 -9.03 25.05
C VAL A 445 9.63 -10.33 24.27
N ILE A 446 9.93 -10.28 22.98
CA ILE A 446 9.85 -11.44 22.08
C ILE A 446 11.12 -11.51 21.21
N SER A 447 11.72 -12.69 21.11
CA SER A 447 12.84 -12.95 20.19
C SER A 447 14.03 -12.00 20.38
N CYS A 448 14.28 -11.54 21.61
CA CYS A 448 15.45 -10.75 21.99
C CYS A 448 16.54 -11.68 22.55
N SER A 449 17.43 -12.18 21.67
CA SER A 449 18.37 -13.27 21.99
C SER A 449 19.38 -13.00 23.10
N ASN A 450 19.66 -11.73 23.42
CA ASN A 450 20.60 -11.34 24.47
C ASN A 450 19.91 -11.01 25.81
N VAL A 451 18.58 -11.05 25.85
CA VAL A 451 17.80 -10.98 27.09
C VAL A 451 17.62 -12.41 27.58
N LYS A 452 18.07 -12.73 28.80
CA LYS A 452 18.08 -14.11 29.31
C LYS A 452 17.35 -14.25 30.62
N ASP A 453 16.62 -15.35 30.76
CA ASP A 453 15.90 -15.68 32.00
C ASP A 453 16.87 -15.87 33.20
N SER A 454 18.10 -16.31 32.95
CA SER A 454 19.11 -16.53 33.99
C SER A 454 19.68 -15.24 34.58
N GLU A 455 19.46 -14.10 33.94
CA GLU A 455 20.00 -12.79 34.31
C GLU A 455 18.92 -11.88 34.92
N ILE A 456 17.71 -12.40 35.15
CA ILE A 456 16.62 -11.65 35.79
C ILE A 456 16.99 -11.40 37.26
N THR A 457 17.09 -10.13 37.63
CA THR A 457 17.32 -9.70 39.01
C THR A 457 16.06 -9.81 39.88
N PRO A 458 16.20 -9.83 41.21
CA PRO A 458 15.06 -9.76 42.12
C PRO A 458 14.17 -8.53 41.85
N GLU A 459 14.75 -7.38 41.54
CA GLU A 459 14.05 -6.13 41.25
C GLU A 459 13.19 -6.27 39.99
N LEU A 460 13.75 -6.80 38.90
CA LEU A 460 12.99 -7.04 37.67
C LEU A 460 11.89 -8.09 37.87
N ALA A 461 12.14 -9.13 38.69
CA ALA A 461 11.13 -10.13 39.04
C ALA A 461 9.99 -9.55 39.88
N THR A 462 10.27 -8.61 40.80
CA THR A 462 9.21 -7.89 41.53
C THR A 462 8.36 -7.07 40.58
N LEU A 463 8.97 -6.35 39.64
CA LEU A 463 8.25 -5.61 38.62
C LEU A 463 7.32 -6.52 37.80
N PHE A 464 7.77 -7.71 37.39
CA PHE A 464 6.95 -8.65 36.63
C PHE A 464 5.66 -9.05 37.33
N SER A 465 5.66 -9.06 38.66
CA SER A 465 4.48 -9.38 39.47
C SER A 465 3.48 -8.21 39.54
N ASP A 466 3.96 -6.98 39.38
CA ASP A 466 3.15 -5.75 39.43
C ASP A 466 2.52 -5.38 38.08
N LEU A 467 3.05 -5.92 36.97
CA LEU A 467 2.55 -5.67 35.63
C LEU A 467 1.14 -6.24 35.42
N LYS A 468 0.29 -5.49 34.71
CA LYS A 468 -1.04 -5.95 34.28
C LYS A 468 -0.96 -6.94 33.12
N GLU A 469 -0.02 -6.74 32.22
CA GLU A 469 0.26 -7.67 31.12
C GLU A 469 1.76 -7.89 30.96
N LEU A 470 2.16 -9.16 31.00
CA LEU A 470 3.53 -9.59 30.73
C LEU A 470 3.52 -10.65 29.62
N LYS A 471 4.24 -10.38 28.53
CA LYS A 471 4.55 -11.36 27.50
C LYS A 471 6.05 -11.50 27.38
N TRP A 472 6.62 -12.44 28.13
CA TRP A 472 8.06 -12.69 28.20
C TRP A 472 8.44 -13.94 27.41
N ARG A 473 9.07 -13.76 26.24
CA ARG A 473 9.53 -14.81 25.33
C ARG A 473 10.83 -14.41 24.61
N PRO A 474 11.93 -14.12 25.33
CA PRO A 474 13.15 -13.59 24.71
C PRO A 474 13.83 -14.60 23.77
N ASP A 475 13.79 -15.90 24.08
CA ASP A 475 14.42 -16.93 23.25
C ASP A 475 13.54 -17.39 22.09
N SER A 476 14.04 -17.26 20.85
CA SER A 476 13.42 -17.80 19.64
C SER A 476 13.41 -19.34 19.60
N ARG A 477 14.28 -20.01 20.36
CA ARG A 477 14.27 -21.48 20.52
C ARG A 477 13.04 -22.00 21.25
N SER A 478 12.44 -21.19 22.13
CA SER A 478 11.21 -21.57 22.84
C SER A 478 10.03 -21.76 21.88
N LEU A 479 9.98 -21.02 20.76
CA LEU A 479 8.97 -21.17 19.70
C LEU A 479 9.09 -22.49 18.94
N LEU A 480 10.33 -22.93 18.66
CA LEU A 480 10.60 -24.21 18.02
C LEU A 480 10.39 -25.38 18.98
N SER A 481 10.82 -25.26 20.24
CA SER A 481 10.58 -26.31 21.23
C SER A 481 9.09 -26.51 21.52
N ALA A 482 8.28 -25.45 21.63
CA ALA A 482 6.84 -25.55 21.85
C ALA A 482 6.07 -26.12 20.63
N SER A 483 6.54 -25.86 19.40
CA SER A 483 5.97 -26.45 18.18
C SER A 483 6.46 -27.89 17.92
N LEU A 484 7.66 -28.25 18.41
CA LEU A 484 8.22 -29.59 18.35
C LEU A 484 7.76 -30.50 19.50
N THR A 485 7.34 -29.96 20.65
CA THR A 485 6.73 -30.78 21.72
C THR A 485 5.37 -31.36 21.34
N GLY A 486 4.74 -30.84 20.27
CA GLY A 486 3.51 -31.40 19.67
C GLY A 486 3.77 -32.28 18.43
N THR A 487 4.98 -32.31 17.89
CA THR A 487 5.35 -33.15 16.75
C THR A 487 6.49 -34.05 17.19
N GLY A 488 6.17 -35.31 17.53
CA GLY A 488 7.10 -36.31 18.09
C GLY A 488 8.29 -36.67 17.19
N VAL A 489 9.16 -35.71 16.90
CA VAL A 489 10.43 -35.88 16.21
C VAL A 489 11.49 -35.95 17.30
N ARG A 490 11.65 -37.16 17.80
CA ARG A 490 12.66 -37.58 18.77
C ARG A 490 14.05 -37.27 18.22
N GLU A 491 14.82 -36.50 18.97
CA GLU A 491 16.26 -36.29 18.74
C GLU A 491 16.97 -37.64 18.58
N LYS A 492 17.52 -37.87 17.39
CA LYS A 492 18.62 -38.82 17.17
C LYS A 492 19.72 -38.08 16.44
N GLY A 493 20.73 -37.66 17.20
CA GLY A 493 21.89 -37.00 16.62
C GLY A 493 23.00 -36.67 17.61
N GLY A 494 23.13 -37.41 18.72
CA GLY A 494 24.32 -37.35 19.58
C GLY A 494 25.27 -38.51 19.25
N LYS A 495 26.47 -38.19 18.76
CA LYS A 495 27.76 -38.92 18.84
C LYS A 495 28.81 -38.10 18.04
N SER A 496 29.59 -37.23 18.68
CA SER A 496 30.88 -37.47 19.37
C SER A 496 32.12 -37.62 18.45
N LEU A 497 32.99 -36.59 18.50
CA LEU A 497 34.47 -36.59 18.56
C LEU A 497 35.30 -37.50 17.62
N SER A 498 36.23 -36.93 16.82
CA SER A 498 37.66 -36.79 17.17
C SER A 498 38.56 -36.37 16.00
N SER A 499 39.49 -35.45 16.26
CA SER A 499 40.86 -35.27 15.70
C SER A 499 41.14 -35.49 14.20
N LYS A 500 41.58 -34.42 13.52
CA LYS A 500 43.00 -34.11 13.30
C LYS A 500 43.18 -32.65 12.90
#